data_AF-A0A9W6U3W6-F1
#
_entry.id   AF-A0A9W6U3W6-F1
#
_cell.length_a   1.000
_cell.length_b   1.000
_cell.length_c   1.000
_cell.angle_alpha   90.00
_cell.angle_beta   90.00
_cell.angle_gamma   90.00
#
_symmetry.space_group_name_H-M   'P 1'
#
loop_
_entity.id
_entity.type
_entity.pdbx_description
1 polymer ?
#
loop_
_entity_poly.entity_id
_entity_poly.type
_entity_poly.pdbx_seq_one_letter_code
_entity_poly.pdbx_strand_id
1 'polypeptide(L)' 'MELVTLLEEEKLSNVPILVFANKQDLLNALPSGEISTALNLATIRDRTWHIQACSAKTGEGLQEGMEWIVNTMSTGREAK' A
#
# COMPACT_ATOMS: atom_id res chain seq x y z
N MET A 1 -7.63 -2.79 14.73
CA MET A 1 -7.34 -3.62 13.54
C MET A 1 -5.85 -3.82 13.47
N GLU A 2 -5.38 -4.99 13.06
CA GLU A 2 -3.94 -5.36 13.09
C GLU A 2 -3.05 -4.38 12.29
N LEU A 3 -3.50 -3.89 11.13
CA LEU A 3 -2.81 -2.83 10.39
C LEU A 3 -2.51 -1.60 11.25
N VAL A 4 -3.50 -1.05 11.95
CA VAL A 4 -3.31 0.17 12.76
C VAL A 4 -2.28 -0.07 13.87
N THR A 5 -2.37 -1.21 14.55
CA THR A 5 -1.41 -1.58 15.60
C THR A 5 0.02 -1.71 15.07
N LEU A 6 0.20 -2.26 13.86
CA LEU A 6 1.51 -2.31 13.22
C LEU A 6 2.03 -0.90 12.93
N LEU A 7 1.18 0.01 12.43
CA LEU A 7 1.60 1.37 12.07
C LEU A 7 1.97 2.26 13.26
N GLU A 8 1.52 1.89 14.47
CA GLU A 8 1.88 2.55 15.73
C GLU A 8 3.31 2.22 16.20
N GLU A 9 3.98 1.22 15.60
CA GLU A 9 5.38 0.92 15.93
C GLU A 9 6.31 2.06 15.54
N GLU A 10 7.09 2.58 16.49
CA GLU A 10 8.03 3.69 16.26
C GLU A 10 9.02 3.42 15.11
N LYS A 11 9.41 2.16 14.94
CA LYS A 11 10.33 1.73 13.87
C LYS A 11 9.76 1.95 12.47
N LEU A 12 8.44 2.04 12.35
CA LEU A 12 7.74 2.29 11.09
C LEU A 12 7.33 3.76 10.93
N SER A 13 7.69 4.64 11.87
CA SER A 13 7.37 6.06 11.79
C SER A 13 7.87 6.68 10.48
N ASN A 14 6.99 7.38 9.76
CA ASN A 14 7.23 8.00 8.44
C ASN A 14 7.63 7.03 7.31
N VAL A 15 7.56 5.71 7.53
CA VAL A 15 7.88 4.73 6.47
C VAL A 15 6.67 4.62 5.52
N PRO A 16 6.87 4.78 4.18
CA PRO A 16 5.79 4.66 3.23
C PRO A 16 5.13 3.26 3.23
N ILE A 17 3.83 3.21 2.95
CA ILE A 17 3.08 1.95 2.91
C ILE A 17 2.60 1.66 1.49
N LEU A 18 2.89 0.46 1.00
CA LEU A 18 2.25 -0.09 -0.19
C LEU A 18 1.28 -1.21 0.23
N VAL A 19 0.02 -1.06 -0.15
CA VAL A 19 -1.02 -2.08 0.04
C VAL A 19 -1.30 -2.74 -1.31
N PHE A 20 -1.13 -4.06 -1.40
CA PHE A 20 -1.54 -4.81 -2.58
C PHE A 20 -2.99 -5.28 -2.43
N ALA A 21 -3.89 -4.72 -3.24
CA ALA A 21 -5.23 -5.25 -3.47
C ALA A 21 -5.13 -6.49 -4.38
N ASN A 22 -4.69 -7.60 -3.79
CA ASN A 22 -4.37 -8.83 -4.52
C ASN A 22 -5.62 -9.61 -4.97
N LYS A 23 -5.40 -10.58 -5.86
CA LYS A 23 -6.39 -11.51 -6.44
C LYS A 23 -7.36 -10.86 -7.42
N GLN A 24 -6.94 -9.79 -8.09
CA GLN A 24 -7.78 -9.11 -9.10
C GLN A 24 -8.04 -9.96 -10.35
N ASP A 25 -7.40 -11.14 -10.46
CA ASP A 25 -7.73 -12.17 -11.45
C ASP A 25 -9.08 -12.87 -11.19
N LEU A 26 -9.66 -12.73 -9.99
CA LEU A 26 -10.95 -13.31 -9.65
C LEU A 26 -12.11 -12.38 -10.03
N LEU A 27 -13.16 -12.93 -10.62
CA LEU A 27 -14.35 -12.18 -11.06
C LEU A 27 -15.05 -11.44 -9.90
N ASN A 28 -14.92 -11.94 -8.68
CA ASN A 28 -15.53 -11.39 -7.47
C ASN A 28 -14.53 -10.64 -6.58
N ALA A 29 -13.36 -10.28 -7.10
CA ALA A 29 -12.41 -9.46 -6.37
C ALA A 29 -13.00 -8.06 -6.10
N LEU A 30 -12.79 -7.56 -4.88
CA LEU A 30 -13.16 -6.19 -4.56
C LEU A 30 -12.20 -5.22 -5.27
N PRO A 31 -12.71 -4.11 -5.84
CA PRO A 31 -11.87 -3.06 -6.37
C PRO A 31 -10.97 -2.46 -5.28
N SER A 32 -9.77 -2.01 -5.68
CA SER A 32 -8.80 -1.38 -4.75
C SER A 32 -9.39 -0.19 -3.98
N GLY A 33 -10.27 0.61 -4.59
CA GLY A 33 -10.94 1.73 -3.93
C GLY A 33 -11.86 1.31 -2.77
N GLU A 34 -12.58 0.21 -2.92
CA GLU A 34 -13.43 -0.34 -1.86
C GLU A 34 -12.58 -0.91 -0.72
N ILE A 35 -11.49 -1.61 -1.05
CA ILE A 35 -10.54 -2.12 -0.05
C ILE A 35 -9.90 -0.97 0.73
N SER A 36 -9.49 0.10 0.05
CA SER A 36 -8.94 1.31 0.68
C SER A 36 -9.90 1.92 1.69
N THR A 37 -11.19 1.96 1.33
CA THR A 37 -12.25 2.46 2.21
C THR A 37 -12.46 1.53 3.40
N ALA A 38 -12.54 0.21 3.18
CA ALA A 38 -12.73 -0.77 4.24
C ALA A 38 -11.57 -0.81 5.26
N LEU A 39 -10.35 -0.54 4.80
CA LEU A 39 -9.15 -0.43 5.64
C LEU A 39 -8.95 0.97 6.23
N ASN A 40 -9.81 1.94 5.91
CA ASN A 40 -9.68 3.34 6.31
C ASN A 40 -8.32 3.95 5.99
N LEU A 41 -7.71 3.63 4.84
CA LEU A 41 -6.35 4.13 4.52
C LEU A 41 -6.28 5.66 4.49
N ALA A 42 -7.37 6.34 4.14
CA ALA A 42 -7.47 7.80 4.16
C ALA A 42 -7.30 8.44 5.55
N THR A 43 -7.40 7.67 6.64
CA THR A 43 -7.13 8.19 8.00
C THR A 43 -5.65 8.23 8.33
N ILE A 44 -4.80 7.56 7.55
CA ILE A 44 -3.34 7.58 7.69
C ILE A 44 -2.83 8.92 7.14
N ARG A 45 -2.23 9.74 7.99
CA ARG A 45 -1.79 11.12 7.66
C ARG A 45 -0.32 11.39 7.97
N ASP A 46 0.33 10.49 8.70
CA ASP A 46 1.70 10.61 9.17
C ASP A 46 2.74 10.04 8.20
N ARG A 47 2.28 9.49 7.07
CA ARG A 47 3.13 8.86 6.04
C ARG A 47 2.39 8.76 4.71
N THR A 48 3.15 8.65 3.64
CA THR A 48 2.61 8.37 2.30
C THR A 48 2.16 6.92 2.21
N TRP A 49 1.03 6.69 1.54
CA TRP A 49 0.55 5.34 1.25
C TRP A 49 0.06 5.24 -0.20
N HIS A 50 0.03 4.02 -0.72
CA HIS A 50 -0.56 3.69 -2.00
C HIS A 50 -1.22 2.32 -1.95
N ILE A 51 -2.29 2.15 -2.73
CA ILE A 51 -2.94 0.87 -2.93
C ILE A 51 -2.85 0.48 -4.41
N GLN A 52 -2.27 -0.67 -4.69
CA GLN A 52 -2.06 -1.18 -6.03
C GLN A 52 -2.93 -2.42 -6.25
N ALA A 53 -3.81 -2.36 -7.25
CA ALA A 53 -4.53 -3.53 -7.74
C ALA A 53 -3.52 -4.51 -8.35
N CYS A 54 -3.54 -5.78 -7.95
CA CYS A 54 -2.61 -6.76 -8.48
C CYS A 54 -3.14 -8.20 -8.48
N SER A 55 -2.44 -9.07 -9.19
CA SER A 55 -2.60 -10.51 -9.13
C SER A 55 -1.23 -11.15 -8.96
N ALA A 56 -0.99 -11.72 -7.78
CA ALA A 56 0.22 -12.48 -7.50
C ALA A 56 0.36 -13.72 -8.39
N LYS A 57 -0.75 -14.22 -8.97
CA LYS A 57 -0.77 -15.39 -9.85
C LYS A 57 -0.32 -15.04 -11.27
N THR A 58 -0.75 -13.90 -11.80
CA THR A 58 -0.43 -13.48 -13.18
C THR A 58 0.76 -12.53 -13.24
N GLY A 59 1.12 -11.90 -12.12
CA GLY A 59 2.18 -10.89 -12.01
C GLY A 59 1.71 -9.46 -12.28
N GLU A 60 0.47 -9.28 -12.75
CA GLU A 60 -0.10 -7.95 -13.06
C GLU A 60 -0.12 -7.05 -11.82
N GLY A 61 0.32 -5.80 -11.98
CA GLY A 61 0.31 -4.78 -10.92
C GLY A 61 1.44 -4.90 -9.90
N LEU A 62 2.23 -6.00 -9.91
CA LEU A 62 3.30 -6.18 -8.94
C LEU A 62 4.47 -5.23 -9.18
N GLN A 63 4.88 -5.09 -10.45
CA GLN A 63 6.00 -4.25 -10.83
C GLN A 63 5.70 -2.78 -10.53
N GLU A 64 4.51 -2.31 -10.90
CA GLU A 64 4.04 -0.93 -10.70
C GLU A 64 4.03 -0.57 -9.20
N GLY A 65 3.52 -1.48 -8.36
CA GLY A 65 3.55 -1.29 -6.90
C GLY A 65 4.98 -1.21 -6.36
N MET A 66 5.86 -2.11 -6.83
CA MET A 66 7.27 -2.12 -6.40
C MET A 66 8.03 -0.88 -6.87
N GLU A 67 7.81 -0.42 -8.09
CA GLU A 67 8.38 0.83 -8.59
C GLU A 67 7.92 2.02 -7.75
N TRP A 68 6.63 2.08 -7.39
CA TRP A 68 6.09 3.13 -6.54
C TRP A 68 6.79 3.18 -5.17
N ILE A 69 6.95 2.04 -4.48
CA ILE A 69 7.56 2.04 -3.14
C ILE A 69 9.04 2.39 -3.21
N VAL A 70 9.78 1.91 -4.22
CA VAL A 70 11.21 2.23 -4.43
C VAL A 70 11.41 3.72 -4.70
N ASN A 71 10.59 4.32 -5.55
CA ASN A 71 10.65 5.74 -5.85
C ASN A 71 10.29 6.57 -4.61
N THR A 72 9.23 6.20 -3.89
CA THR A 72 8.78 6.91 -2.68
C THR A 72 9.84 6.87 -1.58
N MET A 73 10.49 5.72 -1.36
CA MET A 73 11.60 5.61 -0.41
C MET A 73 12.82 6.46 -0.80
N SER A 74 13.11 6.58 -2.09
CA SER A 74 14.22 7.42 -2.58
C SER A 74 13.96 8.90 -2.34
N THR A 75 12.75 9.38 -2.65
CA THR A 75 12.37 10.77 -2.40
C THR A 75 12.34 11.14 -0.91
N GLY A 76 11.93 10.22 -0.04
CA GLY A 76 11.92 10.44 1.41
C GLY A 76 13.32 10.51 2.04
N ARG A 77 14.35 9.94 1.39
CA ARG A 77 15.75 10.02 1.85
C ARG A 77 16.43 11.33 1.49
N GLU A 78 16.01 11.99 0.41
CA GLU A 78 16.57 13.28 -0.03
C GLU A 78 15.99 14.47 0.74
N ALA A 79 14.80 14.31 1.34
CA ALA A 79 14.13 15.35 2.12
C ALA A 79 14.56 15.42 3.60
N LYS A 80 15.59 14.67 4.00
CA LYS A 80 16.10 14.60 5.38
C LYS A 80 17.56 15.02 5.43
#